data_AF-A0A1X0QGB1-F1
#
_entry.id   AF-A0A1X0QGB1-F1
#
_cell.length_a   1.000
_cell.length_b   1.000
_cell.length_c   1.000
_cell.angle_alpha   90.00
_cell.angle_beta   90.00
_cell.angle_gamma   90.00
#
_symmetry.space_group_name_H-M   'P 1'
#
loop_
_entity.id
_entity.type
_entity.pdbx_description
1 polymer ?
#
loop_
_entity_poly.entity_id
_entity_poly.type
_entity_poly.pdbx_seq_one_letter_code
_entity_poly.pdbx_strand_id
1 'polypeptide(L)' 'MTKHFTNEEKTQLIALYEANVDKIEILKKFNINNSTLFRVIKGYHEYGNFDRKRGSGRDVL' A
#
# COMPACT_ATOMS: atom_id res chain seq x y z
N MET A 1 -13.08 12.80 0.60
CA MET A 1 -13.25 11.43 1.15
C MET A 1 -11.98 10.65 0.89
N THR A 2 -11.40 10.03 1.92
CA THR A 2 -10.23 9.16 1.77
C THR A 2 -10.72 7.81 1.25
N LYS A 3 -10.31 7.40 0.05
CA LYS A 3 -10.61 6.04 -0.47
C LYS A 3 -9.88 5.02 0.41
N HIS A 4 -10.62 4.13 1.06
CA HIS A 4 -10.06 3.01 1.81
C HIS A 4 -9.92 1.81 0.87
N PHE A 5 -8.69 1.36 0.65
CA PHE A 5 -8.43 0.17 -0.16
C PHE A 5 -8.71 -1.10 0.65
N THR A 6 -9.39 -2.06 0.02
CA THR A 6 -9.49 -3.41 0.56
C THR A 6 -8.11 -4.08 0.54
N ASN A 7 -7.92 -5.13 1.34
CA ASN A 7 -6.67 -5.87 1.30
C ASN A 7 -6.43 -6.52 -0.08
N GLU A 8 -7.49 -6.94 -0.77
CA GLU A 8 -7.41 -7.46 -2.14
C GLU A 8 -6.90 -6.41 -3.14
N GLU A 9 -7.43 -5.18 -3.10
CA GLU A 9 -6.94 -4.10 -3.97
C GLU A 9 -5.47 -3.77 -3.70
N LYS A 10 -5.06 -3.77 -2.42
CA LYS A 10 -3.65 -3.57 -2.07
C LYS A 10 -2.77 -4.72 -2.57
N THR A 11 -3.21 -5.97 -2.46
CA THR A 11 -2.49 -7.14 -3.00
C THR A 11 -2.28 -7.01 -4.50
N GLN A 12 -3.32 -6.63 -5.25
CA GLN A 12 -3.21 -6.43 -6.70
C GLN A 12 -2.24 -5.31 -7.06
N LEU A 13 -2.27 -4.21 -6.30
CA LEU A 13 -1.37 -3.08 -6.49
C LEU A 13 0.09 -3.46 -6.25
N ILE A 14 0.38 -4.23 -5.18
CA ILE A 14 1.73 -4.75 -4.92
C ILE A 14 2.18 -5.72 -6.02
N ALA A 15 1.31 -6.65 -6.44
CA ALA A 15 1.64 -7.60 -7.50
C ALA A 15 2.03 -6.90 -8.82
N LEU A 16 1.34 -5.81 -9.18
CA LEU A 16 1.69 -5.02 -10.37
C LEU A 16 3.01 -4.26 -10.19
N TYR A 17 3.27 -3.75 -8.99
CA TYR A 17 4.54 -3.08 -8.67
C TYR A 17 5.72 -4.04 -8.74
N GLU A 18 5.61 -5.24 -8.15
CA GLU A 18 6.63 -6.29 -8.20
C GLU A 18 6.84 -6.85 -9.61
N ALA A 19 5.79 -6.87 -10.43
CA ALA A 19 5.87 -7.18 -11.85
C ALA A 19 6.51 -6.08 -12.71
N ASN A 20 6.99 -4.98 -12.12
CA ASN A 20 7.59 -3.82 -12.79
C ASN A 20 6.66 -3.15 -13.83
N VAL A 21 5.34 -3.20 -13.62
CA VAL A 21 4.40 -2.40 -14.43
C VAL A 21 4.66 -0.92 -14.20
N ASP A 22 4.53 -0.10 -15.25
CA ASP A 22 4.75 1.34 -15.16
C ASP A 22 3.89 1.93 -14.04
N LYS A 23 4.55 2.65 -13.14
CA LYS A 23 3.92 3.39 -12.06
C LYS A 23 2.74 4.22 -12.55
N ILE A 24 2.88 4.93 -13.68
CA ILE A 24 1.81 5.78 -14.23
C ILE A 24 0.57 4.95 -14.58
N GLU A 25 0.76 3.74 -15.10
CA GLU A 25 -0.33 2.81 -15.41
C GLU A 25 -1.04 2.33 -14.14
N ILE A 26 -0.28 1.97 -13.11
CA ILE A 26 -0.84 1.58 -11.79
C ILE A 26 -1.66 2.73 -11.20
N LEU A 27 -1.13 3.96 -11.24
CA LEU A 27 -1.83 5.15 -10.73
C LEU A 27 -3.18 5.37 -11.43
N LYS A 28 -3.20 5.24 -12.77
CA LYS A 28 -4.43 5.35 -13.57
C LYS A 28 -5.40 4.23 -13.26
N LYS A 29 -4.93 2.98 -13.22
CA LYS A 29 -5.76 1.77 -13.00
C LYS A 29 -6.53 1.82 -11.68
N PHE A 30 -5.88 2.27 -10.60
CA PHE A 30 -6.51 2.35 -9.27
C PHE A 30 -7.13 3.72 -8.96
N ASN A 31 -6.97 4.69 -9.87
CA ASN A 31 -7.34 6.10 -9.68
C ASN A 31 -6.74 6.69 -8.38
N ILE A 32 -5.41 6.60 -8.26
CA ILE A 32 -4.66 7.05 -7.08
C ILE A 32 -3.52 8.00 -7.44
N ASN A 33 -3.06 8.73 -6.44
CA ASN A 33 -1.84 9.52 -6.52
C ASN A 33 -0.61 8.73 -6.06
N ASN A 34 0.57 9.29 -6.37
CA ASN A 34 1.86 8.69 -6.05
C ASN A 34 2.06 8.46 -4.54
N SER A 35 1.55 9.36 -3.70
CA SER A 35 1.67 9.27 -2.23
C SER A 35 0.90 8.07 -1.67
N THR A 36 -0.27 7.77 -2.24
CA THR A 36 -1.07 6.58 -1.88
C THR A 36 -0.34 5.31 -2.28
N LEU A 37 0.16 5.24 -3.52
CA LEU A 37 0.95 4.10 -4.01
C LEU A 37 2.17 3.84 -3.11
N PHE A 38 2.94 4.89 -2.80
CA PHE A 38 4.10 4.80 -1.92
C PHE A 38 3.73 4.29 -0.52
N ARG A 39 2.62 4.74 0.08
CA ARG A 39 2.18 4.27 1.39
C ARG A 39 1.80 2.78 1.39
N VAL A 40 1.19 2.29 0.32
CA VAL A 40 0.81 0.87 0.19
C VAL A 40 2.07 0.01 0.07
N ILE A 41 3.00 0.39 -0.82
CA ILE A 41 4.29 -0.30 -1.02
C ILE A 41 5.09 -0.32 0.28
N LYS A 42 5.28 0.85 0.91
CA LYS A 42 6.02 0.98 2.16
C LYS A 42 5.42 0.10 3.26
N GLY A 43 4.10 0.15 3.46
CA GLY A 43 3.42 -0.67 4.47
C GLY A 43 3.61 -2.16 4.23
N TYR A 44 3.54 -2.61 2.97
CA TYR A 44 3.77 -4.01 2.63
C TYR A 44 5.22 -4.46 2.95
N HIS A 45 6.21 -3.68 2.53
CA HIS A 45 7.63 -4.02 2.80
C HIS A 45 8.01 -3.95 4.28
N GLU A 46 7.42 -3.03 5.05
CA GLU A 46 7.73 -2.87 6.48
C GLU A 46 7.11 -3.95 7.36
N TYR A 47 5.90 -4.41 7.04
CA TYR A 47 5.14 -5.31 7.92
C TYR A 47 4.87 -6.70 7.33
N GLY A 48 5.18 -6.92 6.05
CA GLY A 48 4.87 -8.16 5.32
C GLY A 48 3.38 -8.41 5.10
N ASN A 49 2.51 -7.46 5.47
CA ASN A 49 1.07 -7.54 5.32
C ASN A 49 0.44 -6.13 5.30
N PHE A 50 -0.87 -6.06 4.99
CA PHE A 50 -1.62 -4.81 4.93
C PHE A 50 -2.30 -4.43 6.25
N ASP A 51 -2.21 -5.30 7.25
CA ASP A 51 -2.71 -5.05 8.59
C ASP A 51 -1.61 -4.40 9.41
N ARG A 52 -1.73 -3.09 9.60
CA ARG A 52 -0.94 -2.45 10.66
C ARG A 52 -1.23 -3.22 11.95
N LYS A 53 -0.22 -3.88 12.52
CA LYS A 53 -0.31 -4.33 13.91
C LYS A 53 -0.68 -3.10 14.73
N ARG A 54 -1.93 -3.03 15.20
CA ARG A 54 -2.36 -2.05 16.21
C ARG A 54 -1.55 -2.36 17.46
N GLY A 55 -0.36 -1.78 17.60
CA GLY A 55 0.42 -1.95 18.82
C GLY A 55 1.94 -1.88 18.75
N SER A 56 2.60 -1.43 17.67
CA SER A 56 4.06 -1.18 17.73
C SER A 56 4.42 0.27 18.14
N GLY A 57 3.45 1.03 18.66
CA GLY A 57 3.64 2.42 19.06
C GLY A 57 3.48 2.60 20.57
N ARG A 58 4.61 2.62 21.27
CA ARG A 58 4.86 3.09 22.65
C ARG A 58 4.65 2.07 23.78
N ASP A 59 5.62 1.17 23.93
CA ASP A 59 6.22 1.02 25.25
C ASP A 59 7.15 2.23 25.44
N VAL A 60 6.62 3.30 26.03
CA VAL A 60 7.45 4.36 26.63
C VAL A 60 7.74 3.87 28.04
N LEU A 61 9.04 3.72 28.32
CA LEU A 61 9.65 3.43 29.62
C LEU A 61 9.00 4.23 30.76
#